data_AF-A0A968XHN1-F1
#
_entry.id   AF-A0A968XHN1-F1
#
_cell.length_a   1.000
_cell.length_b   1.000
_cell.length_c   1.000
_cell.angle_alpha   90.00
_cell.angle_beta   90.00
_cell.angle_gamma   90.00
#
_symmetry.space_group_name_H-M   'P 1'
#
loop_
_entity.id
_entity.type
_entity.pdbx_description
1 polymer ?
#
loop_
_entity_poly.entity_id
_entity_poly.type
_entity_poly.pdbx_seq_one_letter_code
_entity_poly.pdbx_strand_id
1 'polypeptide(L)' 'MVGLAAAMFVGLFAFGQEMIGWSKTSNEEVQLALFLTFILGIICGYKTRG' A
#
# COMPACT_ATOMS: atom_id res chain seq x y z
N MET A 1 -3.30 11.15 12.86
CA MET A 1 -2.53 9.92 12.57
C MET A 1 -2.82 9.33 11.19
N VAL A 2 -4.07 9.38 10.68
CA VAL A 2 -4.43 8.81 9.37
C VAL A 2 -3.69 9.43 8.18
N GLY A 3 -3.49 10.75 8.17
CA GLY A 3 -2.78 11.43 7.06
C GLY A 3 -1.32 11.00 6.89
N LEU A 4 -0.63 10.67 7.98
CA LEU A 4 0.76 10.22 7.94
C LEU A 4 0.88 8.77 7.43
N ALA A 5 -0.07 7.91 7.80
CA ALA A 5 -0.16 6.54 7.26
C ALA A 5 -0.48 6.54 5.75
N ALA A 6 -1.36 7.43 5.29
CA ALA A 6 -1.66 7.58 3.87
C ALA A 6 -0.43 8.11 3.09
N ALA A 7 0.30 9.09 3.64
CA ALA A 7 1.51 9.61 3.01
C ALA A 7 2.60 8.53 2.88
N MET A 8 2.79 7.68 3.90
CA MET A 8 3.72 6.54 3.83
C MET A 8 3.29 5.49 2.82
N PHE A 9 1.99 5.20 2.72
CA PHE A 9 1.44 4.29 1.71
C PHE A 9 1.67 4.81 0.28
N VAL A 10 1.36 6.08 0.02
CA VAL A 10 1.57 6.70 -1.30
C VAL A 10 3.05 6.72 -1.66
N GLY A 11 3.94 7.01 -0.71
CA GLY A 11 5.38 6.94 -0.93
C GLY A 11 5.85 5.54 -1.32
N LEU A 12 5.35 4.49 -0.66
CA LEU A 12 5.71 3.11 -0.94
C LEU A 12 5.05 2.58 -2.23
N PHE A 13 3.86 3.06 -2.56
CA PHE A 13 3.14 2.72 -3.79
C PHE A 13 3.77 3.39 -5.03
N ALA A 14 4.20 4.65 -4.92
CA ALA A 14 4.77 5.40 -6.04
C ALA A 14 6.27 5.12 -6.26
N PHE A 15 7.06 4.97 -5.17
CA PHE A 15 8.51 4.78 -5.24
C PHE A 15 9.00 3.40 -4.81
N GLY A 16 8.13 2.52 -4.29
CA GLY A 16 8.54 1.18 -3.85
C GLY A 16 9.07 0.30 -4.98
N GLN A 17 8.64 0.54 -6.21
CA GLN A 17 9.16 -0.17 -7.39
C GLN A 17 10.66 0.09 -7.61
N GLU A 18 11.10 1.34 -7.40
CA GLU A 18 12.51 1.75 -7.55
C GLU A 18 13.36 1.35 -6.34
N MET A 19 12.81 1.42 -5.12
CA MET A 19 13.53 1.06 -3.90
C MET A 19 13.70 -0.45 -3.70
N ILE A 20 12.73 -1.26 -4.13
CA ILE A 20 12.74 -2.72 -3.91
C ILE A 20 13.29 -3.47 -5.14
N GLY A 21 13.49 -2.78 -6.27
CA GLY A 21 14.19 -3.32 -7.44
C GLY A 21 13.43 -4.44 -8.16
N TRP A 22 12.10 -4.46 -8.07
CA TRP A 22 11.25 -5.55 -8.58
C TRP A 22 11.04 -5.49 -10.10
N SER A 23 12.09 -5.21 -10.87
CA SER A 23 12.02 -4.77 -12.27
C SER A 23 11.48 -5.81 -13.27
N LYS A 24 11.28 -7.09 -12.90
CA LYS A 24 11.15 -8.16 -13.91
C LYS A 24 10.01 -9.17 -13.82
N THR A 25 9.16 -9.23 -12.79
CA THR A 25 8.13 -10.31 -12.77
C THR A 25 6.66 -9.89 -12.74
N SER A 26 6.23 -8.88 -11.99
CA SER A 26 4.79 -8.57 -11.88
C SER A 26 4.57 -7.18 -11.29
N ASN A 27 5.12 -6.15 -11.94
CA ASN A 27 5.00 -4.76 -11.46
C ASN A 27 3.53 -4.37 -11.20
N GLU A 28 2.64 -4.83 -12.07
CA GLU A 28 1.20 -4.56 -12.00
C GLU A 28 0.51 -5.29 -10.84
N GLU A 29 0.84 -6.56 -10.62
CA GLU A 29 0.19 -7.38 -9.58
C GLU A 29 0.64 -6.95 -8.16
N VAL A 30 1.91 -6.60 -7.98
CA VAL A 30 2.43 -6.13 -6.68
C VAL A 30 1.82 -4.79 -6.31
N GLN A 31 1.70 -3.88 -7.28
CA GLN A 31 1.06 -2.58 -7.05
C GLN A 31 -0.42 -2.76 -6.68
N LEU A 32 -1.15 -3.62 -7.40
CA LEU A 32 -2.55 -3.95 -7.08
C LEU A 32 -2.70 -4.62 -5.70
N ALA A 33 -1.80 -5.53 -5.33
CA ALA A 33 -1.80 -6.20 -4.03
C ALA A 33 -1.53 -5.22 -2.87
N LEU A 34 -0.58 -4.30 -3.03
CA LEU A 34 -0.32 -3.23 -2.04
C LEU A 34 -1.53 -2.31 -1.90
N PHE A 35 -2.19 -1.98 -3.00
CA PHE A 35 -3.43 -1.19 -2.97
C PHE A 35 -4.57 -1.90 -2.24
N LEU A 36 -4.81 -3.17 -2.56
CA LEU A 36 -5.84 -3.97 -1.91
C LEU A 36 -5.60 -4.10 -0.41
N THR A 37 -4.36 -4.42 -0.01
CA THR A 37 -3.99 -4.61 1.40
C THR A 37 -4.13 -3.31 2.20
N PHE A 38 -3.86 -2.15 1.61
CA PHE A 38 -4.10 -0.85 2.26
C PHE A 38 -5.58 -0.57 2.48
N ILE A 39 -6.42 -0.79 1.47
CA ILE A 39 -7.89 -0.65 1.61
C ILE A 39 -8.42 -1.62 2.67
N LEU A 40 -7.99 -2.88 2.63
CA LEU A 40 -8.41 -3.89 3.60
C LEU A 40 -7.99 -3.50 5.03
N GLY A 41 -6.77 -2.96 5.18
CA GLY A 41 -6.26 -2.44 6.45
C GLY A 41 -7.10 -1.28 6.99
N ILE A 42 -7.54 -0.36 6.13
CA ILE A 42 -8.46 0.73 6.50
C ILE A 42 -9.81 0.15 6.96
N ILE A 43 -10.42 -0.75 6.17
CA ILE A 43 -11.72 -1.37 6.48
C ILE A 43 -11.65 -2.13 7.82
N CYS A 44 -10.60 -2.92 8.03
CA CYS A 44 -10.38 -3.66 9.27
C CYS A 44 -10.13 -2.72 10.46
N GLY A 45 -9.40 -1.63 10.25
CA GLY A 45 -9.16 -0.59 11.26
C GLY A 45 -10.44 0.17 11.66
N TYR A 46 -11.38 0.36 10.74
CA TYR A 46 -12.70 0.92 11.07
C TYR A 46 -13.59 -0.09 11.80
N LYS A 47 -13.56 -1.37 11.42
CA LYS A 47 -14.35 -2.43 12.10
C LYS A 47 -13.89 -2.71 13.52
N THR A 48 -12.59 -2.64 13.79
CA THR A 48 -12.02 -2.87 15.14
C THR A 48 -12.18 -1.68 16.09
N ARG A 49 -12.54 -0.50 15.55
CA ARG A 49 -12.85 0.71 16.32
C ARG A 49 -14.35 0.87 16.65
N GLY A 50 -15.20 0.00 16.10
CA GLY A 50 -16.63 -0.08 16.43
C GLY A 50 -16.88 -0.88 17.69
#